data_AF-A0A1H4AVB4-F1
#
_entry.id   AF-A0A1H4AVB4-F1
#
_cell.length_a   1.000
_cell.length_b   1.000
_cell.length_c   1.000
_cell.angle_alpha   90.00
_cell.angle_beta   90.00
_cell.angle_gamma   90.00
#
_symmetry.space_group_name_H-M   'P 1'
#
loop_
_entity.id
_entity.type
_entity.pdbx_description
1 polymer ?
#
loop_
_entity_poly.entity_id
_entity_poly.type
_entity_poly.pdbx_seq_one_letter_code
_entity_poly.pdbx_strand_id
1 'polypeptide(L)'
;MKSKTDKTDNTSKTDMTSQTAQSTDSEKSVKDRPSVLMYLPEDVRQDLDIRFDELNARYKREHGEALEKNRDYYPAVVEAGLTGKDVEDLLDI
;
A
#
# COMPACT_ATOMS: atom_id res chain seq x y z
N MET A 1 9.49 -36.13 -42.67
CA MET A 1 10.26 -34.88 -42.83
C MET A 1 9.96 -34.03 -41.61
N LYS A 2 10.93 -33.86 -40.69
CA LYS A 2 11.69 -32.61 -40.40
C LYS A 2 10.78 -31.38 -40.26
N SER A 3 10.86 -30.46 -39.29
CA SER A 3 11.52 -30.26 -37.98
C SER A 3 11.33 -28.75 -37.69
N LYS A 4 11.30 -28.36 -36.40
CA LYS A 4 11.46 -26.98 -35.84
C LYS A 4 10.25 -26.04 -36.04
N THR A 5 9.96 -25.06 -35.17
CA THR A 5 10.80 -24.08 -34.45
C THR A 5 9.83 -23.45 -33.41
N ASP A 6 10.06 -23.53 -32.11
CA ASP A 6 10.87 -22.65 -31.24
C ASP A 6 10.08 -21.54 -30.52
N LYS A 7 10.54 -21.31 -29.29
CA LYS A 7 10.12 -20.31 -28.30
C LYS A 7 10.01 -18.88 -28.87
N THR A 8 9.14 -18.09 -28.24
CA THR A 8 9.28 -16.63 -28.17
C THR A 8 8.77 -16.22 -26.80
N ASP A 9 9.62 -16.22 -25.78
CA ASP A 9 10.42 -15.08 -25.29
C ASP A 9 9.59 -13.88 -24.83
N ASN A 10 9.41 -13.84 -23.50
CA ASN A 10 9.24 -12.63 -22.72
C ASN A 10 10.39 -11.67 -23.04
N THR A 11 10.08 -10.46 -23.52
CA THR A 11 10.68 -9.20 -23.05
C THR A 11 10.27 -8.06 -23.98
N SER A 12 9.40 -7.15 -23.48
CA SER A 12 9.39 -5.77 -23.95
C SER A 12 9.68 -4.89 -22.76
N LYS A 13 10.96 -4.55 -22.65
CA LYS A 13 11.44 -3.39 -21.90
C LYS A 13 10.91 -2.14 -22.60
N THR A 14 10.30 -1.24 -21.84
CA THR A 14 10.15 0.17 -22.22
C THR A 14 10.73 0.95 -21.07
N ASP A 15 12.04 1.18 -21.10
CA ASP A 15 12.74 2.35 -21.65
C ASP A 15 12.57 3.61 -20.79
N MET A 16 13.73 4.12 -20.40
CA MET A 16 13.90 5.19 -19.42
C MET A 16 13.44 6.52 -20.01
N THR A 17 12.77 7.33 -19.20
CA THR A 17 12.79 8.78 -19.40
C THR A 17 13.35 9.41 -18.14
N SER A 18 14.63 9.76 -18.20
CA SER A 18 15.27 10.69 -17.27
C SER A 18 14.91 12.10 -17.70
N GLN A 19 14.21 12.87 -16.87
CA GLN A 19 14.27 14.33 -16.92
C GLN A 19 13.93 14.96 -15.56
N THR A 20 14.98 15.57 -15.02
CA THR A 20 14.99 16.78 -14.20
C THR A 20 14.50 16.69 -12.76
N ALA A 21 15.49 16.71 -11.85
CA ALA A 21 15.31 17.00 -10.44
C ALA A 21 14.74 18.42 -10.26
N GLN A 22 13.49 18.49 -9.84
CA GLN A 22 12.97 19.63 -9.11
C GLN A 22 12.57 19.11 -7.74
N SER A 23 13.46 19.33 -6.77
CA SER A 23 13.22 19.07 -5.35
C SER A 23 12.14 20.03 -4.85
N THR A 24 10.90 19.61 -5.02
CA THR A 24 9.82 19.91 -4.09
C THR A 24 9.48 18.56 -3.47
N ASP A 25 9.49 18.43 -2.15
CA ASP A 25 8.91 17.30 -1.43
C ASP A 25 7.38 17.32 -1.64
N SER A 26 6.94 17.20 -2.89
CA SER A 26 5.62 16.76 -3.23
C SER A 26 5.58 15.31 -2.79
N GLU A 27 4.83 15.03 -1.72
CA GLU A 27 4.56 13.68 -1.25
C GLU A 27 4.37 12.75 -2.46
N LYS A 28 5.29 11.80 -2.63
CA LYS A 28 5.19 10.84 -3.74
C LYS A 28 3.81 10.18 -3.68
N SER A 29 3.16 10.06 -4.84
CA SER A 29 1.84 9.44 -4.93
C SER A 29 1.87 8.08 -4.26
N VAL A 30 0.76 7.68 -3.62
CA VAL A 30 0.61 6.35 -3.01
C VAL A 30 0.95 5.24 -4.01
N LYS A 31 0.69 5.48 -5.31
CA LYS A 31 0.98 4.56 -6.40
C LYS A 31 2.47 4.37 -6.71
N ASP A 32 3.31 5.30 -6.27
CA ASP A 32 4.76 5.24 -6.48
C ASP A 32 5.48 4.53 -5.32
N ARG A 33 4.72 4.13 -4.27
CA ARG A 33 5.26 3.39 -3.13
C ARG A 33 5.50 1.92 -3.51
N PRO A 34 6.54 1.27 -2.96
CA PRO A 34 6.72 -0.17 -3.11
C PRO A 34 5.49 -0.94 -2.61
N SER A 35 5.07 -1.97 -3.36
CA SER A 35 3.93 -2.81 -3.00
C SER A 35 4.35 -4.22 -2.60
N VAL A 36 3.63 -4.79 -1.64
CA VAL A 36 3.78 -6.18 -1.20
C VAL A 36 2.39 -6.82 -1.19
N LEU A 37 2.23 -7.96 -1.87
CA LEU A 37 1.02 -8.77 -1.79
C LEU A 37 1.19 -9.82 -0.68
N MET A 38 0.22 -9.90 0.22
CA MET A 38 0.20 -10.87 1.31
C MET A 38 -1.11 -11.67 1.30
N TYR A 39 -1.00 -12.97 1.53
CA TYR A 39 -2.16 -13.82 1.80
C TYR A 39 -2.30 -13.97 3.31
N LEU A 40 -3.44 -13.56 3.85
CA LEU A 40 -3.74 -13.61 5.28
C LEU A 40 -4.76 -14.72 5.57
N PRO A 41 -4.71 -15.33 6.77
CA PRO A 41 -5.84 -16.09 7.29
C PRO A 41 -7.14 -15.27 7.26
N GLU A 42 -8.29 -15.93 7.04
CA GLU A 42 -9.59 -15.27 6.87
C GLU A 42 -10.00 -14.48 8.12
N ASP A 43 -9.76 -15.05 9.30
CA ASP A 43 -10.01 -14.42 10.60
C ASP A 43 -9.21 -13.11 10.75
N VAL A 44 -7.92 -13.14 10.43
CA VAL A 44 -7.07 -11.93 10.46
C VAL A 44 -7.57 -10.88 9.46
N ARG A 45 -7.97 -11.29 8.26
CA ARG A 45 -8.54 -10.39 7.25
C ARG A 45 -9.87 -9.78 7.70
N GLN A 46 -10.69 -10.54 8.42
CA GLN A 46 -11.95 -10.05 8.98
C GLN A 46 -11.69 -9.04 10.11
N ASP A 47 -10.77 -9.35 11.04
CA ASP A 47 -10.40 -8.46 12.14
C ASP A 47 -9.83 -7.13 11.63
N LEU A 48 -9.03 -7.16 10.55
CA LEU A 48 -8.52 -5.95 9.91
C LEU A 48 -9.65 -5.04 9.41
N ASP A 49 -10.72 -5.60 8.87
CA ASP A 49 -11.86 -4.81 8.36
C ASP A 49 -12.70 -4.22 9.50
N ILE A 50 -12.97 -5.01 10.55
CA ILE A 50 -13.70 -4.54 11.74
C ILE A 50 -12.94 -3.37 12.38
N ARG A 51 -11.63 -3.56 12.60
CA ARG A 51 -10.79 -2.54 13.22
C ARG A 51 -10.67 -1.28 12.37
N PHE A 52 -10.65 -1.40 11.03
CA PHE A 52 -10.74 -0.25 10.14
C PHE A 52 -12.04 0.53 10.34
N ASP A 53 -13.18 -0.15 10.39
CA ASP A 53 -14.48 0.52 10.53
C ASP A 53 -14.56 1.31 11.84
N GLU A 54 -14.03 0.74 12.93
CA GLU A 54 -13.92 1.41 14.23
C GLU A 54 -13.02 2.64 14.19
N LEU A 55 -11.79 2.49 13.69
CA LEU A 55 -10.82 3.59 13.60
C LEU A 55 -11.29 4.70 12.66
N ASN A 56 -11.87 4.34 11.51
CA ASN A 56 -12.41 5.28 10.55
C ASN A 56 -13.58 6.08 11.13
N ALA A 57 -14.44 5.45 11.95
CA ALA A 57 -15.52 6.17 12.63
C ALA A 57 -14.98 7.19 13.65
N ARG A 58 -13.91 6.84 14.38
CA ARG A 58 -13.23 7.76 15.30
C ARG A 58 -12.54 8.90 14.53
N TYR A 59 -11.73 8.56 13.53
CA TYR A 59 -11.03 9.52 12.67
C TYR A 59 -11.99 10.54 12.02
N LYS A 60 -13.11 10.08 11.44
CA LYS A 60 -14.14 10.96 10.86
C LYS A 60 -14.72 11.94 11.85
N ARG A 61 -14.87 11.55 13.11
CA ARG A 61 -15.41 12.42 14.16
C ARG A 61 -14.40 13.52 14.52
N GLU A 62 -13.12 13.19 14.53
CA GLU A 62 -12.06 14.10 14.97
C GLU A 62 -11.56 15.02 13.85
N HIS A 63 -11.35 14.47 12.66
CA HIS A 63 -10.73 15.15 11.53
C HIS A 63 -11.74 15.63 10.48
N GLY A 64 -12.99 15.15 10.55
CA GLY A 64 -14.06 15.52 9.61
C GLY A 64 -13.99 14.81 8.25
N GLU A 65 -13.03 13.91 8.04
CA GLU A 65 -12.86 13.13 6.81
C GLU A 65 -12.60 11.65 7.05
N ALA A 66 -12.68 10.83 6.01
CA ALA A 66 -12.54 9.38 6.10
C ALA A 66 -11.08 8.93 5.97
N LEU A 67 -10.68 7.92 6.74
CA LEU A 67 -9.41 7.21 6.51
C LEU A 67 -9.44 6.48 5.17
N GLU A 68 -8.32 6.55 4.46
CA GLU A 68 -8.09 5.74 3.27
C GLU A 68 -7.36 4.43 3.64
N LYS A 69 -8.00 3.27 3.35
CA LYS A 69 -7.44 1.95 3.71
C LYS A 69 -5.99 1.75 3.27
N ASN A 70 -5.71 2.03 2.00
CA ASN A 70 -4.40 1.75 1.39
C ASN A 70 -3.35 2.83 1.65
N ARG A 71 -3.78 4.07 1.91
CA ARG A 71 -2.86 5.20 2.12
C ARG A 71 -2.47 5.34 3.58
N ASP A 72 -3.43 5.14 4.48
CA ASP A 72 -3.33 5.48 5.90
C ASP A 72 -3.33 4.21 6.76
N TYR A 73 -4.42 3.43 6.70
CA TYR A 73 -4.66 2.35 7.67
C TYR A 73 -3.69 1.16 7.56
N TYR A 74 -3.56 0.52 6.39
CA TYR A 74 -2.68 -0.64 6.25
C TYR A 74 -1.21 -0.31 6.55
N PRO A 75 -0.66 0.83 6.08
CA PRO A 75 0.67 1.26 6.51
C PRO A 75 0.80 1.42 8.03
N ALA A 76 -0.16 2.07 8.70
CA ALA A 76 -0.15 2.24 10.15
C ALA A 76 -0.18 0.90 10.90
N VAL A 77 -1.01 -0.06 10.46
CA VAL A 77 -1.06 -1.42 11.05
C VAL A 77 0.29 -2.14 10.93
N VAL A 78 0.93 -2.06 9.77
CA VAL A 78 2.24 -2.70 9.54
C VAL A 78 3.31 -2.00 10.37
N GLU A 79 3.34 -0.67 10.43
CA GLU A 79 4.30 0.08 11.24
C GLU A 79 4.13 -0.21 12.74
N ALA A 80 2.90 -0.22 13.25
CA ALA A 80 2.59 -0.59 14.63
C ALA A 80 3.16 -1.99 14.96
N GLY A 81 2.91 -2.98 14.11
CA GLY A 81 3.43 -4.34 14.29
C GLY A 81 4.96 -4.45 14.27
N LEU A 82 5.64 -3.59 13.50
CA LEU A 82 7.11 -3.57 13.40
C LEU A 82 7.80 -2.78 14.52
N THR A 83 7.13 -1.74 15.03
CA THR A 83 7.71 -0.78 15.99
C THR A 83 7.21 -0.96 17.42
N GLY A 84 6.12 -1.71 17.61
CA GLY A 84 5.45 -1.87 18.90
C GLY A 84 4.65 -0.64 19.35
N LYS A 85 4.44 0.33 18.44
CA LYS A 85 3.53 1.47 18.68
C LYS A 85 2.07 1.05 18.51
N ASP A 86 1.17 1.86 19.04
CA ASP A 86 -0.27 1.70 18.80
C ASP A 86 -0.67 2.29 17.43
N VAL A 87 -1.71 1.71 16.82
CA VAL A 87 -2.19 2.15 15.49
C VAL A 87 -2.87 3.51 15.59
N GLU A 88 -3.56 3.74 16.70
CA GLU A 88 -4.20 4.98 17.10
C GLU A 88 -3.20 6.14 17.12
N ASP A 89 -2.05 5.97 17.80
CA ASP A 89 -0.96 6.96 17.84
C ASP A 89 -0.44 7.31 16.44
N LEU A 90 -0.36 6.34 15.53
CA LEU A 90 0.11 6.54 14.15
C LEU A 90 -0.92 7.22 13.25
N LEU A 91 -2.19 7.19 13.64
CA LEU A 91 -3.30 7.80 12.92
C LEU A 91 -3.76 9.11 13.56
N ASP A 92 -3.06 9.58 14.59
CA ASP A 92 -3.42 10.77 15.38
C ASP A 92 -4.89 10.71 15.89
N ILE A 93 -5.26 9.58 16.53
CA ILE A 93 -6.58 9.31 17.15
C ILE A 93 -6.41 8.71 18.55
#